data_AF-R6TNL2-F1
#
_entry.id   AF-R6TNL2-F1
#
_cell.length_a   1.000
_cell.length_b   1.000
_cell.length_c   1.000
_cell.angle_alpha   90.00
_cell.angle_beta   90.00
_cell.angle_gamma   90.00
#
_symmetry.space_group_name_H-M   'P 1'
#
loop_
_entity.id
_entity.type
_entity.pdbx_description
1 polymer ?
#
loop_
_entity_poly.entity_id
_entity_poly.type
_entity_poly.pdbx_seq_one_letter_code
_entity_poly.pdbx_strand_id
1 'polypeptide(L)' 'MTKYCFNYDTGEYEYIDKNGYSYDQGEYVYNWDDSEYKREEEEEKRKAEEEENRRQREDEEY' A
#
# COMPACT_ATOMS: atom_id res chain seq x y z
N MET A 1 -2.26 -9.47 1.44
CA MET A 1 -2.08 -9.32 2.89
C MET A 1 -3.15 -8.37 3.37
N THR A 2 -3.80 -8.67 4.49
CA THR A 2 -4.75 -7.75 5.13
C THR A 2 -4.02 -6.92 6.17
N LYS A 3 -4.53 -5.72 6.42
CA LYS A 3 -4.06 -4.83 7.47
C LYS A 3 -5.23 -4.43 8.34
N TYR A 4 -4.94 -4.05 9.57
CA TYR A 4 -5.93 -3.56 10.49
C TYR A 4 -6.13 -2.06 10.26
N CYS A 5 -7.21 -1.72 9.56
CA CYS A 5 -7.47 -0.39 9.00
C CYS A 5 -8.76 0.17 9.58
N PHE A 6 -8.85 1.49 9.72
CA PHE A 6 -10.06 2.14 10.19
C PHE A 6 -11.10 2.18 9.06
N ASN A 7 -12.28 1.62 9.28
CA ASN A 7 -13.43 1.73 8.41
C ASN A 7 -14.23 2.96 8.83
N TYR A 8 -14.37 3.95 7.95
CA TYR A 8 -15.08 5.19 8.24
C TYR A 8 -16.61 5.04 8.14
N ASP A 9 -17.09 3.99 7.48
CA ASP A 9 -18.53 3.71 7.38
C ASP A 9 -19.06 3.09 8.68
N THR A 10 -18.29 2.20 9.31
CA THR A 10 -18.64 1.59 10.62
C THR A 10 -18.09 2.37 11.81
N GLY A 11 -17.00 3.12 11.62
CA GLY A 11 -16.27 3.79 12.69
C GLY A 11 -15.42 2.85 13.54
N GLU A 12 -15.15 1.64 13.05
CA GLU A 12 -14.37 0.60 13.73
C GLU A 12 -13.11 0.23 12.94
N TYR A 13 -12.16 -0.45 13.59
CA TYR A 13 -11.01 -1.02 12.90
C TYR A 13 -11.33 -2.45 12.45
N GLU A 14 -10.99 -2.76 11.20
CA GLU A 14 -11.30 -4.02 10.55
C GLU A 14 -10.07 -4.53 9.77
N TYR A 15 -10.02 -5.83 9.50
CA TYR A 15 -9.03 -6.44 8.62
C TYR A 15 -9.43 -6.22 7.17
N ILE A 16 -8.83 -5.20 6.55
CA ILE A 16 -9.12 -4.79 5.17
C ILE A 16 -7.89 -5.09 4.30
N ASP A 17 -8.11 -5.71 3.13
CA ASP A 17 -7.05 -5.88 2.14
C ASP A 17 -6.80 -4.62 1.30
N LYS A 18 -5.74 -4.63 0.49
CA LYS A 18 -5.39 -3.49 -0.37
C LYS A 18 -6.49 -3.08 -1.37
N ASN A 19 -7.44 -3.98 -1.67
CA ASN A 19 -8.54 -3.71 -2.60
C ASN A 19 -9.78 -3.18 -1.87
N GLY A 20 -9.71 -2.98 -0.55
CA GLY A 20 -10.83 -2.53 0.27
C GLY A 20 -11.76 -3.65 0.71
N TYR A 21 -11.38 -4.92 0.59
CA TYR A 21 -12.23 -6.02 1.07
C TYR A 21 -12.05 -6.21 2.58
N SER A 22 -13.12 -5.99 3.35
CA SER A 22 -13.17 -6.22 4.79
C SER A 22 -13.48 -7.69 5.09
N TYR A 23 -12.62 -8.34 5.85
CA TYR A 23 -12.79 -9.73 6.27
C TYR A 23 -13.72 -9.88 7.46
N ASP A 24 -13.92 -8.81 8.24
CA ASP A 24 -14.83 -8.80 9.37
C ASP A 24 -16.29 -8.67 8.89
N GLN A 25 -16.55 -7.82 7.89
CA GLN A 25 -17.87 -7.67 7.29
C GLN A 25 -18.15 -8.66 6.15
N GLY A 26 -17.11 -9.16 5.49
CA GLY A 26 -17.22 -10.02 4.31
C GLY A 26 -17.62 -9.27 3.04
N GLU A 27 -17.47 -7.93 3.02
CA GLU A 27 -17.86 -7.06 1.91
C GLU A 27 -16.80 -6.00 1.60
N TYR A 28 -16.95 -5.31 0.47
CA TYR A 28 -16.06 -4.22 0.08
C TYR A 28 -16.43 -2.92 0.80
N VAL A 29 -15.43 -2.31 1.41
CA VAL A 29 -15.47 -1.00 2.06
C VAL A 29 -14.74 -0.02 1.15
N TYR A 30 -15.41 1.08 0.81
CA TYR A 30 -14.84 2.11 -0.06
C TYR A 30 -14.25 3.27 0.73
N ASN A 31 -14.70 3.44 1.97
CA ASN A 31 -14.32 4.53 2.84
C ASN A 31 -13.56 3.97 4.05
N TRP A 32 -12.26 3.76 3.88
CA TRP A 32 -11.38 3.21 4.90
C TRP A 32 -10.00 3.86 4.82
N ASP A 33 -9.21 3.74 5.90
CA ASP A 33 -7.86 4.27 5.98
C ASP A 33 -6.85 3.39 5.23
N ASP A 34 -6.61 3.73 3.96
CA ASP A 34 -5.66 3.08 3.07
C ASP A 34 -4.25 3.68 3.09
N SER A 35 -3.98 4.59 4.02
CA SER A 35 -2.72 5.36 4.07
C SER A 35 -1.49 4.48 4.23
N GLU A 36 -1.59 3.38 4.99
CA GLU A 36 -0.49 2.42 5.17
C GLU A 36 -0.19 1.64 3.90
N TYR A 37 -1.18 1.35 3.05
CA TYR A 37 -0.93 0.72 1.76
C TYR A 37 -0.30 1.71 0.78
N LYS A 38 -0.79 2.95 0.74
CA LYS A 38 -0.19 4.01 -0.08
C LYS A 38 1.26 4.27 0.28
N ARG A 39 1.59 4.33 1.58
CA ARG A 39 2.95 4.56 2.04
C ARG A 39 3.91 3.44 1.61
N GLU A 40 3.49 2.19 1.72
CA GLU A 40 4.31 1.06 1.26
C GLU A 40 4.52 1.10 -0.26
N GLU A 41 3.47 1.37 -1.04
CA GLU A 41 3.60 1.50 -2.50
C GLU A 41 4.56 2.64 -2.91
N GLU A 42 4.48 3.78 -2.22
CA GLU A 42 5.43 4.89 -2.44
C GLU A 42 6.86 4.51 -2.08
N GLU A 43 7.07 3.79 -0.97
CA GLU A 43 8.39 3.33 -0.57
C GLU A 43 8.99 2.33 -1.56
N GLU A 44 8.19 1.37 -2.04
CA GLU A 44 8.61 0.42 -3.07
C GLU A 44 8.96 1.13 -4.39
N LYS A 45 8.16 2.12 -4.81
CA LYS A 45 8.47 2.93 -5.99
C LYS A 45 9.79 3.66 -5.86
N ARG A 46 10.05 4.32 -4.72
CA ARG A 46 11.33 5.01 -4.48
C ARG A 46 12.52 4.04 -4.54
N LYS A 47 12.40 2.86 -3.92
CA LYS A 47 13.46 1.84 -3.96
C LYS A 47 13.73 1.37 -5.39
N ALA A 48 12.67 1.14 -6.17
CA ALA A 48 12.80 0.76 -7.57
C ALA A 48 13.47 1.87 -8.41
N GLU A 49 13.10 3.13 -8.20
CA GLU A 49 13.70 4.29 -8.86
C GLU A 49 15.17 4.49 -8.47
N GLU A 50 15.52 4.33 -7.19
CA GLU A 50 16.91 4.37 -6.72
C GLU A 50 17.75 3.24 -7.33
N GLU A 51 17.19 2.04 -7.44
CA GLU A 51 17.87 0.91 -8.07
C GLU A 51 18.07 1.13 -9.57
N GLU A 52 17.06 1.64 -10.28
CA GLU A 52 17.17 1.98 -11.70
C GLU A 52 18.25 3.05 -11.92
N ASN A 53 18.23 4.13 -11.14
CA ASN A 53 19.24 5.18 -11.19
C ASN A 53 20.66 4.64 -10.90
N ARG A 54 20.78 3.69 -9.95
CA ARG A 54 22.07 3.05 -9.67
C ARG A 54 22.58 2.28 -10.88
N ARG A 55 21.73 1.47 -11.51
CA ARG A 55 22.09 0.72 -12.73
C ARG A 55 22.49 1.63 -13.87
N GLN A 56 21.75 2.72 -14.10
CA GLN A 56 22.08 3.70 -15.14
C GLN A 56 23.47 4.32 -14.92
N ARG A 57 23.83 4.66 -13.67
CA ARG A 57 25.17 5.18 -13.35
C ARG A 57 26.27 4.14 -13.54
N GLU A 58 26.01 2.88 -13.19
CA GLU A 58 26.94 1.77 -13.42
C GLU A 58 27.17 1.55 -14.93
N ASP A 59 26.12 1.67 -15.76
CA ASP A 59 26.21 1.56 -17.21
C ASP A 59 26.92 2.77 -17.87
N GLU A 60 26.79 3.98 -17.32
CA GLU A 60 27.51 5.17 -17.78
C GLU A 60 29.01 5.18 -17.44
N GLU A 61 29.43 4.40 -16.44
CA GLU A 61 30.83 4.30 -15.99
C GLU A 61 31.67 3.27 -16.80
N TYR A 62 31.09 2.56 -17.77
CA TYR A 62 31.74 1.54 -18.61
C TYR A 62 31.89 1.95 -20.08
#